data_AF-A0A1K1SMB0-F1
#
_entry.id   AF-A0A1K1SMB0-F1
#
_cell.length_a   1.000
_cell.length_b   1.000
_cell.length_c   1.000
_cell.angle_alpha   90.00
_cell.angle_beta   90.00
_cell.angle_gamma   90.00
#
_symmetry.space_group_name_H-M   'P 1'
#
loop_
_entity.id
_entity.type
_entity.pdbx_description
1 polymer ?
#
loop_
_entity_poly.entity_id
_entity_poly.type
_entity_poly.pdbx_seq_one_letter_code
_entity_poly.pdbx_strand_id
1 'polypeptide(L)'
;MTDRLGHTGTMTATPTELLIARQLEVHDHVLARGWRLDGDTGPGDAGFLDDATAGWSYPASFGGARTNTVADATPVLLHCYFTFGDEGDVVFAVVPAGNLRGSGCPVHDTRERRFPLTEAGRVDLVTLTTVLDELEPRARAHDVHALVECLYFGPCTR
;
A
#
# COMPACT_ATOMS: atom_id res chain seq x y z
N MET A 1 21.44 4.87 54.51
CA MET A 1 22.22 5.06 53.28
C MET A 1 21.79 3.95 52.34
N THR A 2 20.67 4.16 51.65
CA THR A 2 19.90 3.12 50.95
C THR A 2 20.10 3.25 49.44
N ASP A 3 20.32 2.11 48.82
CA ASP A 3 20.62 1.87 47.41
C ASP A 3 19.71 2.61 46.44
N ARG A 4 20.33 3.19 45.41
CA ARG A 4 19.71 3.49 44.11
C ARG A 4 20.28 2.52 43.09
N LEU A 5 19.64 1.36 42.93
CA LEU A 5 19.83 0.51 41.76
C LEU A 5 18.92 1.03 40.64
N GLY A 6 19.54 1.66 39.65
CA GLY A 6 18.90 2.05 38.40
C GLY A 6 18.40 0.82 37.67
N HIS A 7 17.08 0.71 37.51
CA HIS A 7 16.46 -0.17 36.54
C HIS A 7 16.55 0.50 35.15
N THR A 8 17.61 0.21 34.41
CA THR A 8 17.54 0.23 32.94
C THR A 8 16.75 -0.99 32.50
N GLY A 9 15.43 -0.91 32.62
CA GLY A 9 14.52 -1.85 31.98
C GLY A 9 14.47 -1.52 30.50
N THR A 10 14.86 -2.47 29.65
CA THR A 10 14.56 -2.43 28.22
C THR A 10 13.04 -2.38 28.08
N MET A 11 12.49 -1.19 27.82
CA MET A 11 11.05 -1.01 27.59
C MET A 11 10.70 -1.67 26.26
N THR A 12 10.12 -2.86 26.31
CA THR A 12 9.52 -3.51 25.15
C THR A 12 8.26 -2.74 24.76
N ALA A 13 8.18 -2.29 23.51
CA ALA A 13 6.99 -1.62 22.99
C ALA A 13 5.77 -2.55 23.08
N THR A 14 4.62 -1.99 23.43
CA THR A 14 3.33 -2.68 23.39
C THR A 14 2.93 -3.03 21.95
N PRO A 15 2.08 -4.04 21.73
CA PRO A 15 1.61 -4.39 20.38
C PRO A 15 0.97 -3.22 19.62
N THR A 16 0.26 -2.33 20.33
CA THR A 16 -0.34 -1.12 19.76
C THR A 16 0.72 -0.09 19.34
N GLU A 17 1.73 0.16 20.18
CA GLU A 17 2.84 1.06 19.84
C GLU A 17 3.61 0.57 18.61
N LEU A 18 3.82 -0.74 18.50
CA LEU A 18 4.47 -1.35 17.33
C LEU A 18 3.62 -1.18 16.06
N LEU A 19 2.30 -1.36 16.16
CA LEU A 19 1.36 -1.18 15.04
C LEU A 19 1.35 0.26 14.53
N ILE A 20 1.34 1.23 15.45
CA ILE A 20 1.38 2.65 15.14
C ILE A 20 2.72 3.00 14.47
N ALA A 21 3.84 2.56 15.06
CA ALA A 21 5.17 2.86 14.53
C ALA A 21 5.35 2.36 13.10
N ARG A 22 4.96 1.10 12.81
CA ARG A 22 5.09 0.55 11.45
C ARG A 22 4.19 1.28 10.43
N GLN A 23 3.00 1.72 10.82
CA GLN A 23 2.10 2.46 9.92
C GLN A 23 2.64 3.86 9.61
N LEU A 24 3.17 4.56 10.62
CA LEU A 24 3.79 5.87 10.44
C LEU A 24 5.03 5.81 9.54
N GLU A 25 5.85 4.77 9.67
CA GLU A 25 7.03 4.60 8.82
C GLU A 25 6.67 4.41 7.34
N VAL A 26 5.66 3.60 7.06
CA VAL A 26 5.13 3.44 5.70
C VAL A 26 4.52 4.76 5.23
N HIS A 27 3.73 5.41 6.08
CA HIS A 27 3.09 6.69 5.77
C HIS A 27 4.11 7.74 5.33
N ASP A 28 5.13 7.99 6.14
CA ASP A 28 6.18 8.97 5.85
C ASP A 28 6.94 8.59 4.56
N HIS A 29 7.22 7.30 4.38
CA HIS A 29 7.91 6.78 3.21
C HIS A 29 7.14 7.05 1.90
N VAL A 30 5.85 6.74 1.86
CA VAL A 30 5.04 6.90 0.64
C VAL A 30 4.55 8.34 0.45
N LEU A 31 4.30 9.08 1.54
CA LEU A 31 3.94 10.50 1.48
C LEU A 31 5.05 11.33 0.84
N ALA A 32 6.32 11.05 1.19
CA ALA A 32 7.48 11.70 0.56
C ALA A 32 7.54 11.48 -0.97
N ARG A 33 6.86 10.44 -1.48
CA ARG A 33 6.76 10.08 -2.89
C ARG A 33 5.48 10.61 -3.56
N GLY A 34 4.66 11.37 -2.82
CA GLY A 34 3.43 11.99 -3.31
C GLY A 34 2.18 11.10 -3.23
N TRP A 35 2.24 9.99 -2.51
CA TRP A 35 1.07 9.16 -2.22
C TRP A 35 0.12 9.84 -1.24
N ARG A 36 -1.11 9.35 -1.19
CA ARG A 36 -2.13 9.82 -0.25
C ARG A 36 -2.67 8.66 0.54
N LEU A 37 -2.93 8.90 1.81
CA LEU A 37 -3.67 7.98 2.65
C LEU A 37 -5.11 7.93 2.14
N ASP A 38 -5.66 6.73 2.02
CA ASP A 38 -7.02 6.49 1.53
C ASP A 38 -8.03 6.77 2.66
N GLY A 39 -9.09 7.54 2.35
CA GLY A 39 -10.10 7.98 3.32
C GLY A 39 -9.89 9.40 3.85
N ASP A 40 -10.83 9.89 4.66
CA ASP A 40 -10.80 11.21 5.29
C ASP A 40 -9.90 11.27 6.54
N THR A 41 -9.23 10.17 6.89
CA THR A 41 -8.39 10.08 8.09
C THR A 41 -6.98 10.52 7.78
N GLY A 42 -6.59 11.71 8.23
CA GLY A 42 -5.19 12.13 8.24
C GLY A 42 -4.38 11.35 9.29
N PRO A 43 -3.04 11.40 9.26
CA PRO A 43 -2.17 10.77 10.26
C PRO A 43 -2.35 11.29 11.70
N GLY A 44 -3.21 12.31 11.91
CA GLY A 44 -3.61 12.85 13.21
C GLY A 44 -5.05 12.51 13.62
N ASP A 45 -5.83 11.84 12.77
CA ASP A 45 -7.18 11.40 13.10
C ASP A 45 -7.14 10.02 13.76
N ALA A 46 -7.81 9.89 14.90
CA ALA A 46 -7.80 8.70 15.75
C ALA A 46 -8.13 7.37 15.03
N GLY A 47 -8.73 7.43 13.83
CA GLY A 47 -9.01 6.25 13.01
C GLY A 47 -7.83 5.65 12.24
N PHE A 48 -6.80 6.44 11.89
CA PHE A 48 -5.64 5.93 11.13
C PHE A 48 -4.80 4.94 11.94
N LEU A 49 -4.67 5.18 13.25
CA LEU A 49 -3.84 4.40 14.16
C LEU A 49 -4.52 3.12 14.66
N ASP A 50 -5.86 3.04 14.55
CA ASP A 50 -6.67 1.90 14.99
C ASP A 50 -7.11 1.01 13.80
N ASP A 51 -6.98 1.47 12.55
CA ASP A 51 -7.35 0.70 11.37
C ASP A 51 -6.18 -0.14 10.85
N ALA A 52 -6.23 -1.44 11.13
CA ALA A 52 -5.27 -2.42 10.61
C ALA A 52 -5.28 -2.57 9.08
N THR A 53 -6.25 -1.96 8.39
CA THR A 53 -6.41 -1.97 6.93
C THR A 53 -6.04 -0.64 6.27
N ALA A 54 -5.41 0.28 7.01
CA ALA A 54 -4.92 1.55 6.47
C ALA A 54 -4.18 1.33 5.13
N GLY A 55 -4.61 2.10 4.13
CA GLY A 55 -4.17 2.00 2.75
C GLY A 55 -3.79 3.36 2.16
N TRP A 56 -2.94 3.35 1.16
CA TRP A 56 -2.51 4.54 0.44
C TRP A 56 -2.66 4.33 -1.05
N SER A 57 -3.09 5.36 -1.76
CA SER A 57 -3.14 5.40 -3.22
C SER A 57 -2.13 6.37 -3.80
N TYR A 58 -1.67 6.07 -5.01
CA TYR A 58 -0.77 6.90 -5.77
C TYR A 58 -1.55 7.78 -6.77
N PRO A 59 -1.76 9.09 -6.49
CA PRO A 59 -2.68 9.92 -7.27
C PRO A 59 -2.21 10.20 -8.69
N ALA A 60 -0.91 10.03 -8.98
CA ALA A 60 -0.38 10.23 -10.33
C ALA A 60 -0.59 9.01 -11.24
N SER A 61 -1.22 7.93 -10.76
CA SER A 61 -1.69 6.85 -11.62
C SER A 61 -2.52 7.40 -12.80
N PHE A 62 -2.38 6.80 -13.98
CA PHE A 62 -3.01 7.23 -15.23
C PHE A 62 -2.69 8.68 -15.61
N GLY A 63 -1.45 9.12 -15.34
CA GLY A 63 -1.01 10.49 -15.56
C GLY A 63 -1.68 11.52 -14.63
N GLY A 64 -2.32 11.07 -13.54
CA GLY A 64 -3.11 11.93 -12.65
C GLY A 64 -4.52 12.24 -13.15
N ALA A 65 -5.00 11.51 -14.17
CA ALA A 65 -6.37 11.64 -14.64
C ALA A 65 -7.35 11.26 -13.52
N ARG A 66 -8.38 12.09 -13.33
CA ARG A 66 -9.47 11.77 -12.40
C ARG A 66 -10.34 10.67 -13.00
N THR A 67 -10.46 9.56 -12.29
CA THR A 67 -11.35 8.45 -12.60
C THR A 67 -12.43 8.35 -11.54
N ASN A 68 -13.68 8.17 -11.94
CA ASN A 68 -14.74 7.80 -11.00
C ASN A 68 -14.63 6.31 -10.71
N THR A 69 -14.64 5.92 -9.44
CA THR A 69 -14.63 4.50 -9.07
C THR A 69 -16.04 3.94 -9.14
N VAL A 70 -16.26 3.02 -10.09
CA VAL A 70 -17.48 2.21 -10.21
C VAL A 70 -17.07 0.75 -10.04
N ALA A 71 -17.21 0.23 -8.82
CA ALA A 71 -16.95 -1.17 -8.47
C ALA A 71 -15.71 -1.76 -9.19
N ASP A 72 -15.84 -2.95 -9.76
CA ASP A 72 -14.84 -3.65 -10.58
C ASP A 72 -14.83 -3.21 -12.06
N ALA A 73 -15.70 -2.27 -12.43
CA ALA A 73 -15.81 -1.69 -13.77
C ALA A 73 -14.77 -0.59 -14.05
N THR A 74 -13.99 -0.20 -13.03
CA THR A 74 -12.99 0.86 -13.14
C THR A 74 -11.59 0.30 -12.89
N PRO A 75 -10.59 0.68 -13.70
CA PRO A 75 -9.20 0.39 -13.40
C PRO A 75 -8.81 0.93 -12.01
N VAL A 76 -8.10 0.11 -11.24
CA VAL A 76 -7.63 0.47 -9.90
C VAL A 76 -6.35 1.30 -10.00
N LEU A 77 -6.24 2.31 -9.13
CA LEU A 77 -5.00 3.05 -8.95
C LEU A 77 -3.93 2.15 -8.34
N LEU A 78 -2.66 2.51 -8.53
CA LEU A 78 -1.58 1.92 -7.74
C LEU A 78 -1.85 2.26 -6.27
N HIS A 79 -1.92 1.24 -5.41
CA HIS A 79 -2.18 1.41 -3.99
C HIS A 79 -1.43 0.37 -3.16
N CYS A 80 -1.32 0.60 -1.86
CA CYS A 80 -0.70 -0.31 -0.91
C CYS A 80 -1.40 -0.25 0.43
N TYR A 81 -1.40 -1.35 1.18
CA TYR A 81 -2.15 -1.45 2.44
C TYR A 81 -1.65 -2.62 3.30
N PHE A 82 -1.97 -2.58 4.60
CA PHE A 82 -1.77 -3.73 5.48
C PHE A 82 -2.94 -4.71 5.37
N THR A 83 -2.64 -6.01 5.34
CA THR A 83 -3.64 -7.07 5.25
C THR A 83 -3.15 -8.36 5.91
N PHE A 84 -3.92 -9.44 5.79
CA PHE A 84 -3.56 -10.76 6.28
C PHE A 84 -3.18 -11.69 5.13
N GLY A 85 -2.07 -12.40 5.29
CA GLY A 85 -1.65 -13.47 4.39
C GLY A 85 -2.51 -14.72 4.55
N ASP A 86 -2.21 -15.75 3.76
CA ASP A 86 -3.02 -16.97 3.69
C ASP A 86 -2.98 -17.77 5.01
N GLU A 87 -1.91 -17.62 5.79
CA GLU A 87 -1.73 -18.25 7.11
C GLU A 87 -2.25 -17.36 8.27
N GLY A 88 -2.82 -16.19 7.96
CA GLY A 88 -3.35 -15.25 8.95
C GLY A 88 -2.33 -14.26 9.51
N ASP A 89 -1.06 -14.35 9.09
CA ASP A 89 -0.03 -13.38 9.46
C ASP A 89 -0.29 -12.01 8.82
N VAL A 90 0.09 -10.94 9.54
CA VAL A 90 0.03 -9.59 8.97
C VAL A 90 1.11 -9.45 7.90
N VAL A 91 0.70 -8.97 6.73
CA VAL A 91 1.57 -8.68 5.58
C VAL A 91 1.30 -7.27 5.06
N PHE A 92 2.24 -6.74 4.29
CA PHE A 92 2.04 -5.52 3.52
C PHE A 92 1.80 -5.87 2.06
N ALA A 93 0.79 -5.27 1.44
CA ALA A 93 0.43 -5.51 0.06
C ALA A 93 0.65 -4.25 -0.78
N VAL A 94 1.15 -4.43 -2.00
CA VAL A 94 1.20 -3.41 -3.05
C VAL A 94 0.46 -3.94 -4.28
N VAL A 95 -0.52 -3.19 -4.76
CA VAL A 95 -1.34 -3.53 -5.91
C VAL A 95 -1.00 -2.58 -7.05
N PRO A 96 -0.44 -3.07 -8.17
CA PRO A 96 -0.17 -2.25 -9.36
C PRO A 96 -1.42 -1.52 -9.86
N ALA A 97 -1.26 -0.40 -10.57
CA ALA A 97 -2.36 0.22 -11.30
C ALA A 97 -2.78 -0.66 -12.49
N GLY A 98 -4.07 -0.79 -12.77
CA GLY A 98 -4.58 -1.59 -13.89
C GLY A 98 -6.00 -2.12 -13.69
N ASN A 99 -6.35 -3.20 -14.39
CA ASN A 99 -7.63 -3.89 -14.25
C ASN A 99 -7.58 -4.90 -13.10
N LEU A 100 -8.66 -4.93 -12.31
CA LEU A 100 -8.80 -5.83 -11.16
C LEU A 100 -8.41 -7.26 -11.54
N ARG A 101 -7.75 -7.96 -10.61
CA ARG A 101 -7.16 -9.28 -10.81
C ARG A 101 -8.09 -10.24 -11.58
N GLY A 102 -7.63 -10.72 -12.72
CA GLY A 102 -8.32 -11.66 -13.59
C GLY A 102 -9.23 -11.01 -14.64
N SER A 103 -9.42 -9.69 -14.59
CA SER A 103 -10.32 -8.95 -15.49
C SER A 103 -9.60 -8.30 -16.68
N GLY A 104 -8.27 -8.29 -16.71
CA GLY A 104 -7.46 -7.75 -17.81
C GLY A 104 -6.54 -8.78 -18.46
N CYS A 105 -5.83 -8.34 -19.51
CA CYS A 105 -4.71 -9.12 -20.04
C CYS A 105 -3.54 -9.13 -19.04
N PRO A 106 -2.58 -10.07 -19.15
CA PRO A 106 -1.46 -10.17 -18.21
C PRO A 106 -0.60 -8.90 -18.02
N VAL A 107 -0.66 -7.96 -18.97
CA VAL A 107 0.05 -6.67 -18.89
C VAL A 107 -0.71 -5.65 -18.03
N HIS A 108 -2.04 -5.70 -18.06
CA HIS A 108 -2.95 -4.77 -17.37
C HIS A 108 -3.57 -5.37 -16.11
N ASP A 109 -3.22 -6.61 -15.76
CA ASP A 109 -3.71 -7.32 -14.57
C ASP A 109 -3.06 -6.80 -13.29
N THR A 110 -3.84 -6.48 -12.27
CA THR A 110 -3.35 -5.98 -10.98
C THR A 110 -2.97 -7.12 -10.05
N ARG A 111 -1.86 -7.81 -10.36
CA ARG A 111 -1.32 -8.84 -9.47
C ARG A 111 -0.73 -8.21 -8.22
N GLU A 112 -1.47 -8.33 -7.12
CA GLU A 112 -1.03 -7.96 -5.79
C GLU A 112 0.31 -8.63 -5.44
N ARG A 113 1.22 -7.83 -4.89
CA ARG A 113 2.50 -8.27 -4.36
C ARG A 113 2.42 -8.17 -2.84
N ARG A 114 2.59 -9.30 -2.14
CA ARG A 114 2.58 -9.36 -0.68
C ARG A 114 3.99 -9.50 -0.15
N PHE A 115 4.29 -8.76 0.89
CA PHE A 115 5.58 -8.74 1.58
C PHE A 115 5.36 -9.12 3.04
N PRO A 116 5.99 -10.19 3.54
CA PRO A 116 6.04 -10.46 4.96
C PRO A 116 6.69 -9.29 5.72
N LEU A 117 6.27 -9.08 6.96
CA LEU A 117 6.97 -8.15 7.85
C LEU A 117 8.31 -8.77 8.26
N THR A 118 9.30 -7.90 8.52
CA THR A 118 10.58 -8.30 9.13
C THR A 118 10.37 -8.93 10.50
N GLU A 119 11.40 -9.57 11.06
CA GLU A 119 11.35 -10.13 12.43
C GLU A 119 10.97 -9.08 13.49
N ALA A 120 11.26 -7.81 13.23
CA ALA A 120 10.87 -6.68 14.07
C ALA A 120 9.41 -6.22 13.89
N GLY A 121 8.61 -6.90 13.05
CA GLY A 121 7.22 -6.54 12.76
C GLY A 121 7.06 -5.30 11.87
N ARG A 122 8.09 -4.95 11.09
CA ARG A 122 8.14 -3.75 10.22
C ARG A 122 8.15 -4.11 8.74
N VAL A 123 7.69 -3.20 7.89
CA VAL A 123 7.81 -3.32 6.43
C VAL A 123 9.27 -3.10 6.03
N ASP A 124 9.82 -3.96 5.16
CA ASP A 124 11.12 -3.70 4.55
C ASP A 124 11.01 -2.55 3.53
N LEU A 125 11.39 -1.35 3.96
CA LEU A 125 11.31 -0.14 3.16
C LEU A 125 12.25 -0.15 1.95
N VAL A 126 13.33 -0.93 1.97
CA VAL A 126 14.26 -1.05 0.83
C VAL A 126 13.60 -1.87 -0.29
N THR A 127 12.99 -3.00 0.09
CA THR A 127 12.20 -3.81 -0.83
C THR A 127 10.99 -3.01 -1.36
N LEU A 128 10.28 -2.30 -0.48
CA LEU A 128 9.17 -1.43 -0.87
C LEU A 128 9.64 -0.38 -1.89
N THR A 129 10.71 0.36 -1.61
CA THR A 129 11.28 1.38 -2.52
C THR A 129 11.52 0.80 -3.91
N THR A 130 12.17 -0.37 -3.98
CA THR A 130 12.49 -1.04 -5.25
C THR A 130 11.22 -1.37 -6.05
N VAL A 131 10.18 -1.83 -5.36
CA VAL A 131 8.88 -2.12 -5.99
C VAL A 131 8.19 -0.85 -6.46
N LEU A 132 8.23 0.22 -5.67
CA LEU A 132 7.61 1.51 -6.05
C LEU A 132 8.35 2.17 -7.22
N ASP A 133 9.67 2.09 -7.28
CA ASP A 133 10.47 2.60 -8.40
C ASP A 133 10.14 1.91 -9.73
N GLU A 134 9.71 0.63 -9.69
CA GLU A 134 9.18 -0.08 -10.85
C GLU A 134 7.73 0.34 -11.18
N LEU A 135 6.86 0.39 -10.17
CA LEU A 135 5.43 0.49 -10.37
C LEU A 135 4.94 1.92 -10.61
N GLU A 136 5.52 2.94 -9.97
CA GLU A 136 5.06 4.32 -10.12
C GLU A 136 5.19 4.85 -11.56
N PRO A 137 6.32 4.67 -12.28
CA PRO A 137 6.41 5.09 -13.68
C PRO A 137 5.40 4.37 -14.57
N ARG A 138 5.17 3.08 -14.33
CA ARG A 138 4.18 2.28 -15.07
C ARG A 138 2.77 2.77 -14.80
N ALA A 139 2.44 3.02 -13.54
CA ALA A 139 1.14 3.56 -13.14
C ALA A 139 0.88 4.91 -13.80
N ARG A 140 1.88 5.81 -13.86
CA ARG A 140 1.76 7.10 -14.57
C ARG A 140 1.55 6.93 -16.07
N ALA A 141 2.19 5.93 -16.68
CA ALA A 141 2.19 5.73 -18.13
C ALA A 141 0.93 5.03 -18.67
N HIS A 142 0.13 4.38 -17.82
CA HIS A 142 -1.08 3.71 -18.27
C HIS A 142 -2.11 4.70 -18.83
N ASP A 143 -2.67 4.35 -20.00
CA ASP A 143 -3.85 5.00 -20.55
C ASP A 143 -5.10 4.33 -19.99
N VAL A 144 -5.94 5.08 -19.29
CA VAL A 144 -7.17 4.57 -18.70
C VAL A 144 -8.14 4.07 -19.78
N HIS A 145 -8.14 4.68 -20.97
CA HIS A 145 -9.00 4.25 -22.06
C HIS A 145 -8.59 2.86 -22.55
N ALA A 146 -7.30 2.64 -22.77
CA ALA A 146 -6.77 1.33 -23.14
C ALA A 146 -7.03 0.24 -22.07
N LEU A 147 -7.03 0.61 -20.79
CA LEU A 147 -7.38 -0.29 -19.70
C LEU A 147 -8.86 -0.70 -19.73
N VAL A 148 -9.75 0.27 -19.92
CA VAL A 148 -11.20 0.02 -20.08
C VAL A 148 -11.46 -0.82 -21.33
N GLU A 149 -10.81 -0.53 -22.46
CA GLU A 149 -10.93 -1.34 -23.65
C GLU A 149 -10.47 -2.78 -23.41
N CYS A 150 -9.34 -2.95 -22.72
CA CYS A 150 -8.83 -4.27 -22.34
C CYS A 150 -9.81 -5.04 -21.45
N LEU A 151 -10.51 -4.34 -20.55
CA LEU A 151 -11.45 -4.93 -19.60
C LEU A 151 -12.70 -5.48 -20.32
N TYR A 152 -13.26 -4.72 -21.26
CA TYR A 152 -14.56 -5.04 -21.86
C TYR A 152 -14.49 -5.71 -23.23
N PHE A 153 -13.43 -5.47 -24.01
CA PHE A 153 -13.32 -5.97 -25.39
C PHE A 153 -12.26 -7.06 -25.55
N GLY A 154 -11.54 -7.39 -24.47
CA GLY A 154 -10.57 -8.49 -24.44
C GLY A 154 -9.12 -8.02 -24.56
N PRO A 155 -8.18 -8.97 -24.69
CA PRO A 155 -6.75 -8.65 -24.57
C PRO A 155 -6.28 -7.68 -25.65
N CYS A 156 -5.45 -6.71 -25.23
CA CYS A 156 -4.83 -5.75 -26.14
C CYS A 156 -4.07 -6.49 -27.25
N THR A 157 -4.24 -6.03 -28.49
CA THR A 157 -3.37 -6.41 -29.60
C THR A 157 -1.96 -5.93 -29.28
N ARG A 158 -1.00 -6.87 -29.27
CA ARG A 158 0.42 -6.55 -29.04
C ARG A 158 1.01 -5.77 -30.19
#